data_AF-A0A2W1JLG6-F1
#
_entry.id   AF-A0A2W1JLG6-F1
#
_cell.length_a   1.000
_cell.length_b   1.000
_cell.length_c   1.000
_cell.angle_alpha   90.00
_cell.angle_beta   90.00
_cell.angle_gamma   90.00
#
_symmetry.space_group_name_H-M   'P 1'
#
loop_
_entity.id
_entity.type
_entity.pdbx_description
1 polymer ?
#
loop_
_entity_poly.entity_id
_entity_poly.type
_entity_poly.pdbx_seq_one_letter_code
_entity_poly.pdbx_strand_id
1 'polypeptide(L)'
;MKQHPIFIVGAPRSGTTLLSALLSSHSRIACGPESHFFNKLASKEIDDAIQDDNWPNKAVSLLTSTKLSGQCVYELFGLKSDDIRVYLTNRSPSLRVLLEALTVQHAHKLDKVRWAEKTPNHLLCLPLIRSTFPGSPIIRIIRDPRDSAMSMRKLPWASQSILANCYLWDAWFSSSHEFCVRDEETLTIRYEDLILSPKTVLSKICCHIGESFEENMLDTSETARIVSSPNEFWKTQVADPLDLDRLYVWKRELPKQLLKPTTYACQYGIETFQYEQASPPKSLYFLYCLDRDFIEMNEASIIESSNNGMEFIQVQKIKVLEHTDLGAGTFFVCKLPDLEDEFLEKVLSLLKFFLYLLINRMRGHSIACPEDYLDLRKAKGLSNFWRIFFLKILGSKAASI
;
A
#
# COMPACT_ATOMS: atom_id res chain seq x y z
N MET A 1 24.40 13.35 -19.31
CA MET A 1 23.81 13.01 -18.00
C MET A 1 23.22 11.60 -18.09
N LYS A 2 23.42 10.75 -17.07
CA LYS A 2 22.78 9.42 -17.04
C LYS A 2 21.26 9.63 -16.93
N GLN A 3 20.48 9.10 -17.87
CA GLN A 3 19.03 9.12 -17.78
C GLN A 3 18.57 8.03 -16.83
N HIS A 4 18.29 8.40 -15.58
CA HIS A 4 17.81 7.46 -14.59
C HIS A 4 16.36 7.05 -14.89
N PRO A 5 15.97 5.77 -14.68
CA PRO A 5 14.59 5.35 -14.88
C PRO A 5 13.65 5.99 -13.86
N ILE A 6 12.38 6.09 -14.22
CA ILE A 6 11.34 6.75 -13.41
C ILE A 6 10.49 5.68 -12.73
N PHE A 7 10.15 5.86 -11.46
CA PHE A 7 9.23 4.95 -10.76
C PHE A 7 7.94 5.69 -10.40
N ILE A 8 6.79 5.12 -10.75
CA ILE A 8 5.48 5.67 -10.44
C ILE A 8 4.81 4.79 -9.40
N VAL A 9 4.54 5.36 -8.23
CA VAL A 9 4.00 4.63 -7.08
C VAL A 9 2.77 5.36 -6.51
N GLY A 10 1.97 4.63 -5.73
CA GLY A 10 0.81 5.21 -5.06
C GLY A 10 -0.12 4.12 -4.56
N ALA A 11 -1.02 4.47 -3.64
CA ALA A 11 -2.05 3.55 -3.20
C ALA A 11 -2.94 3.15 -4.40
N PRO A 12 -3.53 1.93 -4.43
CA PRO A 12 -4.36 1.49 -5.53
C PRO A 12 -5.51 2.47 -5.76
N ARG A 13 -5.89 2.66 -7.02
CA ARG A 13 -6.97 3.60 -7.42
C ARG A 13 -6.67 5.08 -7.17
N SER A 14 -5.42 5.46 -6.93
CA SER A 14 -4.97 6.86 -6.86
C SER A 14 -4.62 7.49 -8.24
N GLY A 15 -4.91 6.81 -9.36
CA GLY A 15 -4.62 7.34 -10.70
C GLY A 15 -3.23 7.01 -11.27
N THR A 16 -2.50 6.06 -10.68
CA THR A 16 -1.18 5.62 -11.15
C THR A 16 -1.16 5.20 -12.61
N THR A 17 -2.18 4.48 -13.10
CA THR A 17 -2.26 4.08 -14.52
C THR A 17 -2.46 5.28 -15.45
N LEU A 18 -3.28 6.26 -15.06
CA LEU A 18 -3.46 7.49 -15.84
C LEU A 18 -2.13 8.25 -15.92
N LEU A 19 -1.46 8.44 -14.79
CA LEU A 19 -0.16 9.08 -14.74
C LEU A 19 0.89 8.37 -15.60
N SER A 20 0.93 7.02 -15.58
CA SER A 20 1.82 6.28 -16.47
C SER A 20 1.48 6.46 -17.95
N ALA A 21 0.20 6.57 -18.32
CA ALA A 21 -0.19 6.82 -19.71
C ALA A 21 0.25 8.22 -20.16
N LEU A 22 -0.03 9.26 -19.34
CA LEU A 22 0.40 10.64 -19.61
C LEU A 22 1.92 10.75 -19.77
N LEU A 23 2.70 10.08 -18.90
CA LEU A 23 4.16 10.05 -19.02
C LEU A 23 4.63 9.21 -20.22
N SER A 24 3.96 8.11 -20.53
CA SER A 24 4.27 7.29 -21.71
C SER A 24 3.88 7.99 -23.01
N SER A 25 3.06 9.05 -22.99
CA SER A 25 2.78 9.87 -24.17
C SER A 25 3.92 10.85 -24.50
N HIS A 26 4.84 11.11 -23.57
CA HIS A 26 6.05 11.90 -23.82
C HIS A 26 6.97 11.19 -24.83
N SER A 27 7.55 11.93 -25.78
CA SER A 27 8.34 11.38 -26.89
C SER A 27 9.53 10.52 -26.45
N ARG A 28 10.09 10.82 -25.26
CA ARG A 28 11.31 10.18 -24.73
C ARG A 28 11.08 9.09 -23.69
N ILE A 29 9.87 8.95 -23.14
CA ILE A 29 9.59 8.09 -21.99
C ILE A 29 8.65 6.95 -22.38
N ALA A 30 9.07 5.71 -22.14
CA ALA A 30 8.25 4.52 -22.29
C ALA A 30 7.82 4.00 -20.91
N CYS A 31 6.52 3.91 -20.66
CA CYS A 31 6.00 3.10 -19.56
C CYS A 31 5.37 1.83 -20.12
N GLY A 32 5.72 0.69 -19.54
CA GLY A 32 5.06 -0.59 -19.84
C GLY A 32 3.90 -0.87 -18.88
N PRO A 33 3.30 -2.07 -18.98
CA PRO A 33 2.37 -2.62 -18.00
C PRO A 33 2.99 -2.78 -16.60
N GLU A 34 2.18 -3.14 -15.60
CA GLU A 34 2.69 -3.40 -14.25
C GLU A 34 3.62 -4.61 -14.25
N SER A 35 4.85 -4.43 -13.77
CA SER A 35 5.83 -5.52 -13.70
C SER A 35 5.58 -6.44 -12.50
N HIS A 36 5.01 -5.89 -11.42
CA HIS A 36 4.97 -6.51 -10.08
C HIS A 36 6.34 -6.97 -9.55
N PHE A 37 7.42 -6.49 -10.15
CA PHE A 37 8.77 -7.00 -9.92
C PHE A 37 9.17 -6.92 -8.45
N PHE A 38 9.01 -5.74 -7.82
CA PHE A 38 9.37 -5.57 -6.42
C PHE A 38 8.41 -6.19 -5.41
N ASN A 39 7.17 -6.47 -5.78
CA ASN A 39 6.23 -7.10 -4.84
C ASN A 39 6.57 -8.57 -4.58
N LYS A 40 7.23 -9.20 -5.55
CA LYS A 40 7.73 -10.56 -5.43
C LYS A 40 9.07 -10.64 -4.69
N LEU A 41 9.69 -9.51 -4.34
CA LEU A 41 10.99 -9.43 -3.65
C LEU A 41 10.96 -9.82 -2.16
N ALA A 42 9.86 -10.37 -1.67
CA ALA A 42 9.89 -11.15 -0.44
C ALA A 42 10.48 -12.56 -0.65
N SER A 43 10.75 -13.00 -1.88
CA SER A 43 11.12 -14.38 -2.16
C SER A 43 12.60 -14.56 -2.45
N LYS A 44 13.18 -15.51 -1.70
CA LYS A 44 14.38 -16.31 -1.99
C LYS A 44 14.63 -16.58 -3.48
N GLU A 45 13.59 -16.59 -4.31
CA GLU A 45 13.68 -16.84 -5.76
C GLU A 45 14.49 -15.80 -6.52
N ILE A 46 14.45 -14.51 -6.13
CA ILE A 46 15.25 -13.48 -6.80
C ILE A 46 16.72 -13.61 -6.40
N ASP A 47 17.00 -13.87 -5.13
CA ASP A 47 18.36 -14.16 -4.67
C ASP A 47 18.90 -15.42 -5.36
N ASP A 48 18.10 -16.49 -5.43
CA ASP A 48 18.44 -17.74 -6.12
C ASP A 48 18.69 -17.51 -7.62
N ALA A 49 17.99 -16.56 -8.25
CA ALA A 49 18.16 -16.21 -9.66
C ALA A 49 19.41 -15.34 -9.91
N ILE A 50 19.74 -14.43 -9.00
CA ILE A 50 20.94 -13.59 -9.09
C ILE A 50 22.20 -14.40 -8.77
N GLN A 51 22.11 -15.36 -7.85
CA GLN A 51 23.20 -16.26 -7.44
C GLN A 51 23.24 -17.55 -8.28
N ASP A 52 22.67 -17.54 -9.48
CA ASP A 52 22.65 -18.72 -10.35
C ASP A 52 24.04 -19.02 -10.94
N ASP A 53 24.64 -20.14 -10.52
CA ASP A 53 25.91 -20.64 -11.07
C ASP A 53 25.83 -20.88 -12.59
N ASN A 54 24.64 -21.12 -13.13
CA ASN A 54 24.37 -21.32 -14.55
C ASN A 54 23.62 -20.13 -15.17
N TRP A 55 23.97 -18.91 -14.76
CA TRP A 55 23.38 -17.67 -15.27
C TRP A 55 23.25 -17.67 -16.82
N PRO A 56 22.09 -17.28 -17.39
CA PRO A 56 20.92 -16.66 -16.76
C PRO A 56 19.70 -17.58 -16.58
N ASN A 57 19.86 -18.90 -16.40
CA ASN A 57 18.74 -19.86 -16.51
C ASN A 57 17.61 -19.64 -15.51
N LYS A 58 17.92 -19.51 -14.21
CA LYS A 58 16.90 -19.26 -13.17
C LYS A 58 16.24 -17.90 -13.35
N ALA A 59 17.01 -16.88 -13.75
CA ALA A 59 16.49 -15.55 -14.05
C ALA A 59 15.49 -15.55 -15.22
N VAL A 60 15.81 -16.25 -16.32
CA VAL A 60 14.89 -16.42 -17.46
C VAL A 60 13.61 -17.13 -17.00
N SER A 61 13.74 -18.21 -16.21
CA SER A 61 12.59 -18.93 -15.67
C SER A 61 11.70 -18.05 -14.79
N LEU A 62 12.29 -17.25 -13.89
CA LEU A 62 11.58 -16.33 -13.01
C LEU A 62 10.79 -15.27 -13.79
N LEU A 63 11.43 -14.64 -14.77
CA LEU A 63 10.79 -13.59 -15.58
C LEU A 63 9.71 -14.15 -16.51
N THR A 64 9.92 -15.35 -17.06
CA THR A 64 8.97 -15.96 -18.01
C THR A 64 7.78 -16.63 -17.33
N SER A 65 7.93 -17.07 -16.08
CA SER A 65 6.84 -17.61 -15.26
C SER A 65 6.03 -16.55 -14.51
N THR A 66 6.51 -15.30 -14.45
CA THR A 66 5.83 -14.23 -13.74
C THR A 66 4.55 -13.81 -14.46
N LYS A 67 3.41 -13.92 -13.75
CA LYS A 67 2.09 -13.57 -14.29
C LYS A 67 1.46 -12.33 -13.65
N LEU A 68 0.68 -11.61 -14.45
CA LEU A 68 -0.25 -10.55 -14.09
C LEU A 68 -1.62 -10.88 -14.69
N SER A 69 -2.66 -11.00 -13.86
CA SER A 69 -4.03 -11.32 -14.30
C SER A 69 -4.09 -12.54 -15.24
N GLY A 70 -3.28 -13.56 -14.92
CA GLY A 70 -3.17 -14.80 -15.69
C GLY A 70 -2.24 -14.76 -16.91
N GLN A 71 -1.74 -13.59 -17.32
CA GLN A 71 -0.88 -13.41 -18.49
C GLN A 71 0.58 -13.29 -18.08
N CYS A 72 1.50 -13.81 -18.90
CA CYS A 72 2.93 -13.68 -18.63
C CYS A 72 3.38 -12.22 -18.81
N VAL A 73 4.07 -11.67 -17.81
CA VAL A 73 4.46 -10.25 -17.79
C VAL A 73 5.37 -9.90 -18.96
N TYR A 74 6.37 -10.73 -19.29
CA TYR A 74 7.27 -10.44 -20.41
C TYR A 74 6.54 -10.29 -21.75
N GLU A 75 5.46 -11.04 -21.97
CA GLU A 75 4.64 -10.94 -23.19
C GLU A 75 3.84 -9.64 -23.23
N LEU A 76 3.39 -9.16 -22.07
CA LEU A 76 2.73 -7.84 -21.95
C LEU A 76 3.69 -6.69 -22.29
N PHE A 77 5.00 -6.86 -22.04
CA PHE A 77 6.04 -5.95 -22.51
C PHE A 77 6.39 -6.13 -24.00
N GLY A 78 5.70 -7.05 -24.70
CA GLY A 78 5.91 -7.36 -26.11
C GLY A 78 7.15 -8.18 -26.39
N LEU A 79 7.68 -8.91 -25.39
CA LEU A 79 8.94 -9.65 -25.48
C LEU A 79 8.68 -11.16 -25.66
N LYS A 80 9.68 -11.84 -26.21
CA LYS A 80 9.78 -13.31 -26.23
C LYS A 80 10.75 -13.78 -25.14
N SER A 81 10.62 -15.05 -24.72
CA SER A 81 11.56 -15.66 -23.76
C SER A 81 13.03 -15.54 -24.21
N ASP A 82 13.28 -15.66 -25.52
CA ASP A 82 14.62 -15.55 -26.09
C ASP A 82 15.18 -14.12 -25.99
N ASP A 83 14.33 -13.08 -26.15
CA ASP A 83 14.71 -11.68 -25.95
C ASP A 83 15.26 -11.47 -24.52
N ILE A 84 14.61 -12.08 -23.51
CA ILE A 84 15.04 -12.03 -22.11
C ILE A 84 16.39 -12.72 -21.93
N ARG A 85 16.53 -13.94 -22.47
CA ARG A 85 17.76 -14.73 -22.36
C ARG A 85 18.96 -13.98 -22.96
N VAL A 86 18.81 -13.50 -24.20
CA VAL A 86 19.88 -12.77 -24.92
C VAL A 86 20.29 -11.51 -24.15
N TYR A 87 19.32 -10.77 -23.59
CA TYR A 87 19.62 -9.59 -22.78
C TYR A 87 20.43 -9.94 -21.52
N LEU A 88 20.06 -11.00 -20.82
CA LEU A 88 20.71 -11.38 -19.56
C LEU A 88 22.09 -12.01 -19.75
N THR A 89 22.29 -12.84 -20.79
CA THR A 89 23.56 -13.58 -21.02
C THR A 89 24.78 -12.66 -21.07
N ASN A 90 24.63 -11.44 -21.59
CA ASN A 90 25.75 -10.50 -21.77
C ASN A 90 25.90 -9.51 -20.61
N ARG A 91 25.27 -9.75 -19.46
CA ARG A 91 25.24 -8.82 -18.32
C ARG A 91 25.45 -9.56 -17.01
N SER A 92 26.12 -8.90 -16.07
CA SER A 92 26.31 -9.44 -14.72
C SER A 92 24.98 -9.52 -13.97
N PRO A 93 24.74 -10.58 -13.18
CA PRO A 93 23.53 -10.72 -12.38
C PRO A 93 23.32 -9.55 -11.43
N SER A 94 22.15 -8.94 -11.47
CA SER A 94 21.73 -7.95 -10.47
C SER A 94 20.23 -7.71 -10.56
N LEU A 95 19.65 -7.19 -9.48
CA LEU A 95 18.24 -6.81 -9.43
C LEU A 95 17.89 -5.79 -10.52
N ARG A 96 18.80 -4.84 -10.77
CA ARG A 96 18.70 -3.88 -11.86
C ARG A 96 18.58 -4.57 -13.23
N VAL A 97 19.50 -5.48 -13.54
CA VAL A 97 19.56 -6.14 -14.85
C VAL A 97 18.32 -7.00 -15.11
N LEU A 98 17.75 -7.62 -14.07
CA LEU A 98 16.50 -8.37 -14.17
C LEU A 98 15.31 -7.48 -14.57
N LEU A 99 15.16 -6.30 -13.96
CA LEU A 99 14.09 -5.38 -14.33
C LEU A 99 14.33 -4.75 -15.71
N GLU A 100 15.57 -4.35 -15.99
CA GLU A 100 15.97 -3.77 -17.28
C GLU A 100 15.77 -4.75 -18.44
N ALA A 101 15.83 -6.07 -18.20
CA ALA A 101 15.50 -7.09 -19.19
C ALA A 101 14.06 -6.98 -19.70
N LEU A 102 13.15 -6.37 -18.94
CA LEU A 102 11.81 -6.03 -19.41
C LEU A 102 11.74 -4.59 -19.95
N THR A 103 12.20 -3.63 -19.15
CA THR A 103 11.88 -2.21 -19.36
C THR A 103 12.74 -1.55 -20.43
N VAL A 104 14.04 -1.84 -20.51
CA VAL A 104 14.95 -1.26 -21.53
C VAL A 104 14.58 -1.78 -22.91
N GLN A 105 14.32 -3.08 -23.03
CA GLN A 105 13.91 -3.69 -24.29
C GLN A 105 12.57 -3.14 -24.79
N HIS A 106 11.62 -2.95 -23.88
CA HIS A 106 10.34 -2.34 -24.20
C HIS A 106 10.47 -0.87 -24.65
N ALA A 107 11.31 -0.08 -23.98
CA ALA A 107 11.57 1.30 -24.39
C ALA A 107 12.17 1.38 -25.80
N HIS A 108 13.14 0.51 -26.11
CA HIS A 108 13.73 0.44 -27.45
C HIS A 108 12.71 0.05 -28.53
N LYS A 109 11.77 -0.85 -28.24
CA LYS A 109 10.69 -1.21 -29.19
C LYS A 109 9.73 -0.06 -29.50
N LEU A 110 9.67 0.94 -28.62
CA LEU A 110 8.86 2.15 -28.80
C LEU A 110 9.70 3.34 -29.28
N ASP A 111 10.96 3.12 -29.68
CA ASP A 111 11.93 4.15 -30.07
C ASP A 111 12.16 5.23 -29.00
N LYS A 112 12.09 4.84 -27.73
CA LYS A 112 12.26 5.73 -26.57
C LYS A 112 13.54 5.44 -25.81
N VAL A 113 14.12 6.51 -25.26
CA VAL A 113 15.46 6.47 -24.63
C VAL A 113 15.42 6.32 -23.12
N ARG A 114 14.25 6.51 -22.51
CA ARG A 114 14.06 6.43 -21.06
C ARG A 114 12.83 5.58 -20.74
N TRP A 115 12.92 4.79 -19.68
CA TRP A 115 11.80 3.98 -19.22
C TRP A 115 11.26 4.45 -17.87
N ALA A 116 9.95 4.25 -17.70
CA ALA A 116 9.25 4.35 -16.45
C ALA A 116 8.67 2.99 -16.08
N GLU A 117 8.73 2.66 -14.80
CA GLU A 117 8.04 1.49 -14.24
C GLU A 117 6.93 2.01 -13.32
N LYS A 118 5.75 1.43 -13.48
CA LYS A 118 4.60 1.72 -12.65
C LYS A 118 4.02 0.43 -12.13
N THR A 119 4.11 0.26 -10.82
CA THR A 119 3.34 -0.73 -10.07
C THR A 119 2.91 -0.09 -8.75
N PRO A 120 1.60 0.02 -8.43
CA PRO A 120 1.13 0.79 -7.27
C PRO A 120 1.80 0.39 -5.94
N ASN A 121 1.86 -0.91 -5.65
CA ASN A 121 2.42 -1.46 -4.40
C ASN A 121 3.94 -1.48 -4.32
N HIS A 122 4.67 -1.06 -5.37
CA HIS A 122 6.09 -0.74 -5.21
C HIS A 122 6.32 0.40 -4.21
N LEU A 123 5.26 1.12 -3.86
CA LEU A 123 5.18 2.00 -2.70
C LEU A 123 5.64 1.34 -1.38
N LEU A 124 5.53 0.01 -1.24
CA LEU A 124 5.99 -0.74 -0.07
C LEU A 124 7.45 -1.21 -0.18
N CYS A 125 8.09 -0.98 -1.33
CA CYS A 125 9.44 -1.45 -1.67
C CYS A 125 10.42 -0.30 -1.92
N LEU A 126 10.09 0.91 -1.48
CA LEU A 126 10.84 2.13 -1.78
C LEU A 126 12.32 2.07 -1.37
N PRO A 127 12.71 1.54 -0.19
CA PRO A 127 14.13 1.40 0.16
C PRO A 127 14.91 0.51 -0.82
N LEU A 128 14.28 -0.55 -1.33
CA LEU A 128 14.88 -1.47 -2.29
C LEU A 128 14.98 -0.85 -3.69
N ILE A 129 13.98 -0.08 -4.09
CA ILE A 129 14.03 0.70 -5.33
C ILE A 129 15.19 1.71 -5.26
N ARG A 130 15.30 2.47 -4.16
CA ARG A 130 16.37 3.45 -3.97
C ARG A 130 17.75 2.81 -3.91
N SER A 131 17.92 1.68 -3.24
CA SER A 131 19.22 0.99 -3.22
C SER A 131 19.63 0.47 -4.60
N THR A 132 18.66 -0.01 -5.39
CA THR A 132 18.90 -0.53 -6.75
C THR A 132 19.11 0.59 -7.77
N PHE A 133 18.42 1.71 -7.58
CA PHE A 133 18.40 2.88 -8.46
C PHE A 133 18.59 4.20 -7.69
N PRO A 134 19.82 4.50 -7.20
CA PRO A 134 20.06 5.61 -6.27
C PRO A 134 19.68 7.00 -6.75
N GLY A 135 19.78 7.28 -8.06
CA GLY A 135 19.44 8.58 -8.66
C GLY A 135 18.11 8.59 -9.44
N SER A 136 17.26 7.58 -9.24
CA SER A 136 15.99 7.51 -9.97
C SER A 136 14.91 8.37 -9.33
N PRO A 137 14.20 9.21 -10.11
CA PRO A 137 13.06 9.94 -9.60
C PRO A 137 11.91 8.99 -9.29
N ILE A 138 11.28 9.19 -8.14
CA ILE A 138 10.06 8.49 -7.72
C ILE A 138 8.91 9.49 -7.75
N ILE A 139 7.88 9.23 -8.56
CA ILE A 139 6.66 10.03 -8.60
C ILE A 139 5.59 9.30 -7.79
N ARG A 140 5.28 9.82 -6.60
CA ARG A 140 4.18 9.33 -5.77
C ARG A 140 2.91 10.11 -6.10
N ILE A 141 1.88 9.41 -6.58
CA ILE A 141 0.54 9.98 -6.72
C ILE A 141 -0.35 9.59 -5.54
N ILE A 142 -1.00 10.59 -4.95
CA ILE A 142 -1.99 10.43 -3.90
C ILE A 142 -3.36 10.88 -4.41
N ARG A 143 -4.42 10.38 -3.80
CA ARG A 143 -5.81 10.76 -4.06
C ARG A 143 -6.56 10.78 -2.73
N ASP A 144 -7.67 11.52 -2.65
CA ASP A 144 -8.56 11.45 -1.50
C ASP A 144 -8.84 9.97 -1.16
N PRO A 145 -8.52 9.53 0.07
CA PRO A 145 -8.60 8.13 0.44
C PRO A 145 -10.02 7.58 0.34
N ARG A 146 -11.06 8.42 0.52
CA ARG A 146 -12.46 8.00 0.42
C ARG A 146 -12.83 7.65 -1.02
N ASP A 147 -12.41 8.47 -1.98
CA ASP A 147 -12.57 8.18 -3.40
C ASP A 147 -11.80 6.91 -3.81
N SER A 148 -10.57 6.78 -3.33
CA SER A 148 -9.73 5.61 -3.58
C SER A 148 -10.41 4.35 -3.05
N ALA A 149 -10.88 4.36 -1.80
CA ALA A 149 -11.53 3.23 -1.14
C ALA A 149 -12.85 2.82 -1.81
N MET A 150 -13.67 3.79 -2.25
CA MET A 150 -14.88 3.49 -3.02
C MET A 150 -14.55 2.89 -4.39
N SER A 151 -13.52 3.40 -5.06
CA SER A 151 -13.08 2.86 -6.36
C SER A 151 -12.44 1.48 -6.23
N MET A 152 -11.82 1.15 -5.09
CA MET A 152 -11.20 -0.17 -4.87
C MET A 152 -12.22 -1.30 -4.97
N ARG A 153 -13.49 -1.07 -4.62
CA ARG A 153 -14.58 -2.06 -4.77
C ARG A 153 -14.74 -2.64 -6.18
N LYS A 154 -14.25 -1.92 -7.21
CA LYS A 154 -14.27 -2.36 -8.62
C LYS A 154 -13.14 -3.35 -8.94
N LEU A 155 -12.19 -3.57 -8.04
CA LEU A 155 -11.08 -4.50 -8.22
C LEU A 155 -11.50 -5.90 -7.75
N PRO A 156 -11.11 -6.97 -8.47
CA PRO A 156 -11.54 -8.33 -8.15
C PRO A 156 -10.95 -8.86 -6.83
N TRP A 157 -9.82 -8.32 -6.38
CA TRP A 157 -9.11 -8.76 -5.17
C TRP A 157 -9.37 -7.87 -3.94
N ALA A 158 -10.00 -6.71 -4.12
CA ALA A 158 -10.24 -5.77 -3.03
C ALA A 158 -11.58 -6.04 -2.34
N SER A 159 -11.75 -5.49 -1.14
CA SER A 159 -13.00 -5.65 -0.39
C SER A 159 -14.13 -4.84 -1.02
N GLN A 160 -15.36 -5.34 -0.88
CA GLN A 160 -16.57 -4.54 -1.15
C GLN A 160 -16.84 -3.52 -0.02
N SER A 161 -16.24 -3.69 1.15
CA SER A 161 -16.33 -2.73 2.25
C SER A 161 -15.45 -1.51 1.98
N ILE A 162 -16.07 -0.33 1.91
CA ILE A 162 -15.36 0.96 1.76
C ILE A 162 -14.41 1.17 2.94
N LEU A 163 -14.85 0.83 4.16
CA LEU A 163 -14.06 1.05 5.37
C LEU A 163 -12.82 0.14 5.44
N ALA A 164 -12.97 -1.13 5.04
CA ALA A 164 -11.82 -2.03 4.93
C ALA A 164 -10.80 -1.51 3.89
N ASN A 165 -11.28 -0.95 2.77
CA ASN A 165 -10.41 -0.35 1.76
C ASN A 165 -9.75 0.95 2.24
N CYS A 166 -10.41 1.74 3.12
CA CYS A 166 -9.79 2.88 3.80
C CYS A 166 -8.60 2.44 4.67
N TYR A 167 -8.76 1.40 5.48
CA TYR A 167 -7.66 0.85 6.28
C TYR A 167 -6.52 0.30 5.43
N LEU A 168 -6.84 -0.35 4.30
CA LEU A 168 -5.81 -0.79 3.35
C LEU A 168 -5.03 0.41 2.78
N TRP A 169 -5.74 1.48 2.39
CA TRP A 169 -5.12 2.70 1.91
C TRP A 169 -4.23 3.33 2.99
N ASP A 170 -4.71 3.44 4.22
CA ASP A 170 -3.96 4.03 5.34
C ASP A 170 -2.71 3.22 5.67
N ALA A 171 -2.81 1.90 5.70
CA ALA A 171 -1.65 1.03 5.93
C ALA A 171 -0.54 1.26 4.89
N TRP A 172 -0.89 1.43 3.61
CA TRP A 172 0.08 1.70 2.54
C TRP A 172 0.62 3.12 2.61
N PHE A 173 -0.23 4.09 2.93
CA PHE A 173 0.18 5.47 3.13
C PHE A 173 1.16 5.59 4.30
N SER A 174 0.76 5.15 5.48
CA SER A 174 1.52 5.24 6.73
C SER A 174 2.87 4.50 6.65
N SER A 175 2.94 3.37 5.96
CA SER A 175 4.20 2.61 5.79
C SER A 175 5.19 3.25 4.81
N SER A 176 4.73 4.13 3.91
CA SER A 176 5.56 4.73 2.86
C SER A 176 5.77 6.23 3.04
N HIS A 177 4.96 6.90 3.86
CA HIS A 177 4.91 8.35 3.89
C HIS A 177 6.23 8.99 4.30
N GLU A 178 6.79 8.55 5.42
CA GLU A 178 8.06 9.04 5.96
C GLU A 178 9.22 8.91 4.95
N PHE A 179 9.26 7.79 4.20
CA PHE A 179 10.27 7.62 3.15
C PHE A 179 10.13 8.72 2.10
N CYS A 180 8.92 8.89 1.55
CA CYS A 180 8.68 9.83 0.46
C CYS A 180 8.85 11.29 0.86
N VAL A 181 8.74 11.63 2.15
CA VAL A 181 9.02 12.98 2.65
C VAL A 181 10.52 13.24 2.75
N ARG A 182 11.31 12.23 3.13
CA ARG A 182 12.75 12.37 3.35
C ARG A 182 13.59 12.22 2.08
N ASP A 183 13.08 11.49 1.09
CA ASP A 183 13.77 11.20 -0.14
C ASP A 183 13.65 12.38 -1.13
N GLU A 184 14.75 13.09 -1.38
CA GLU A 184 14.80 14.29 -2.23
C GLU A 184 14.43 14.01 -3.70
N GLU A 185 14.66 12.78 -4.15
CA GLU A 185 14.32 12.31 -5.49
C GLU A 185 12.85 11.88 -5.62
N THR A 186 12.06 11.95 -4.53
CA THR A 186 10.63 11.67 -4.53
C THR A 186 9.82 12.94 -4.70
N LEU A 187 9.02 13.01 -5.78
CA LEU A 187 7.99 14.03 -5.96
C LEU A 187 6.61 13.45 -5.62
N THR A 188 5.91 14.08 -4.68
CA THR A 188 4.49 13.75 -4.41
C THR A 188 3.55 14.72 -5.14
N ILE A 189 2.55 14.17 -5.84
CA ILE A 189 1.48 14.93 -6.51
C ILE A 189 0.09 14.41 -6.12
N ARG A 190 -0.90 15.29 -6.21
CA ARG A 190 -2.31 14.93 -6.02
C ARG A 190 -2.97 14.58 -7.35
N TYR A 191 -3.78 13.54 -7.32
CA TYR A 191 -4.65 13.16 -8.43
C TYR A 191 -5.60 14.30 -8.79
N GLU A 192 -6.17 14.97 -7.79
CA GLU A 192 -7.10 16.07 -8.00
C GLU A 192 -6.44 17.24 -8.74
N ASP A 193 -5.23 17.62 -8.33
CA ASP A 193 -4.45 18.67 -9.00
C ASP A 193 -4.08 18.26 -10.44
N LEU A 194 -3.74 16.98 -10.66
CA LEU A 194 -3.42 16.45 -11.99
C LEU A 194 -4.62 16.56 -12.93
N ILE A 195 -5.84 16.31 -12.44
CA ILE A 195 -7.05 16.39 -13.27
C ILE A 195 -7.49 17.85 -13.47
N LEU A 196 -7.40 18.70 -12.43
CA LEU A 196 -7.81 20.11 -12.50
C LEU A 196 -6.83 20.99 -13.28
N SER A 197 -5.55 20.66 -13.26
CA SER A 197 -4.48 21.48 -13.84
C SER A 197 -3.37 20.60 -14.44
N PRO A 198 -3.69 19.76 -15.45
CA PRO A 198 -2.78 18.74 -15.97
C PRO A 198 -1.48 19.33 -16.51
N LYS A 199 -1.53 20.44 -17.28
CA LYS A 199 -0.33 21.09 -17.82
C LYS A 199 0.64 21.53 -16.72
N THR A 200 0.12 22.12 -15.65
CA THR A 200 0.93 22.60 -14.51
C THR A 200 1.59 21.43 -13.78
N VAL A 201 0.81 20.39 -13.47
CA VAL A 201 1.32 19.22 -12.73
C VAL A 201 2.31 18.42 -13.58
N LEU A 202 2.02 18.20 -14.87
CA LEU A 202 2.94 17.52 -15.77
C LEU A 202 4.21 18.32 -16.01
N SER A 203 4.13 19.65 -16.13
CA SER A 203 5.34 20.51 -16.20
C SER A 203 6.21 20.39 -14.96
N LYS A 204 5.58 20.33 -13.77
CA LYS A 204 6.29 20.10 -12.50
C LYS A 204 6.97 18.73 -12.48
N ILE A 205 6.27 17.68 -12.93
CA ILE A 205 6.84 16.33 -13.01
C ILE A 205 8.00 16.29 -14.01
N CYS A 206 7.83 16.82 -15.22
CA CYS A 206 8.87 16.89 -16.24
C CYS A 206 10.11 17.62 -15.71
N CYS A 207 9.94 18.78 -15.06
CA CYS A 207 11.04 19.51 -14.43
C CYS A 207 11.77 18.65 -13.39
N HIS A 208 11.04 17.94 -12.53
CA HIS A 208 11.61 17.05 -11.50
C HIS A 208 12.41 15.89 -12.11
N ILE A 209 11.90 15.29 -13.18
CA ILE A 209 12.60 14.17 -13.84
C ILE A 209 13.68 14.63 -14.82
N GLY A 210 13.83 15.93 -15.08
CA GLY A 210 14.81 16.49 -16.03
C GLY A 210 14.40 16.39 -17.50
N GLU A 211 13.10 16.44 -17.80
CA GLU A 211 12.55 16.52 -19.15
C GLU A 211 11.73 17.82 -19.32
N SER A 212 11.32 18.14 -20.55
CA SER A 212 10.39 19.26 -20.82
C SER A 212 8.97 18.75 -20.94
N PHE A 213 7.98 19.60 -20.65
CA PHE A 213 6.59 19.25 -20.94
C PHE A 213 6.35 19.22 -22.46
N GLU A 214 5.54 18.28 -22.91
CA GLU A 214 5.09 18.17 -24.31
C GLU A 214 3.55 18.11 -24.35
N GLU A 215 2.92 18.81 -25.30
CA GLU A 215 1.44 18.89 -25.38
C GLU A 215 0.78 17.54 -25.68
N ASN A 216 1.45 16.66 -26.42
CA ASN A 216 1.00 15.29 -26.70
C ASN A 216 0.83 14.45 -25.42
N MET A 217 1.46 14.83 -24.29
CA MET A 217 1.29 14.13 -23.02
C MET A 217 -0.16 14.11 -22.54
N LEU A 218 -0.99 15.06 -22.99
CA LEU A 218 -2.40 15.15 -22.62
C LEU A 218 -3.32 14.18 -23.38
N ASP A 219 -2.80 13.53 -24.43
CA ASP A 219 -3.51 12.50 -25.19
C ASP A 219 -3.00 11.11 -24.78
N THR A 220 -3.86 10.36 -24.09
CA THR A 220 -3.57 9.00 -23.61
C THR A 220 -4.22 7.91 -24.46
N SER A 221 -4.89 8.26 -25.56
CA SER A 221 -5.70 7.33 -26.35
C SER A 221 -4.91 6.11 -26.86
N GLU A 222 -3.66 6.33 -27.29
CA GLU A 222 -2.74 5.29 -27.73
C GLU A 222 -2.03 4.60 -26.55
N THR A 223 -1.51 5.39 -25.62
CA THR A 223 -0.63 4.89 -24.55
C THR A 223 -1.36 4.16 -23.43
N ALA A 224 -2.66 4.42 -23.25
CA ALA A 224 -3.50 3.71 -22.28
C ALA A 224 -3.49 2.18 -22.49
N ARG A 225 -3.43 1.75 -23.76
CA ARG A 225 -3.37 0.33 -24.17
C ARG A 225 -1.99 -0.28 -23.95
N ILE A 226 -0.95 0.53 -23.98
CA ILE A 226 0.45 0.10 -23.76
C ILE A 226 0.72 -0.12 -22.27
N VAL A 227 0.21 0.76 -21.41
CA VAL A 227 0.50 0.73 -19.96
C VAL A 227 -0.40 -0.19 -19.13
N SER A 228 -1.35 -0.88 -19.78
CA SER A 228 -2.36 -1.72 -19.11
C SER A 228 -2.42 -3.11 -19.72
N SER A 229 -2.64 -4.14 -18.91
CA SER A 229 -2.96 -5.48 -19.43
C SER A 229 -4.38 -5.50 -20.02
N PRO A 230 -4.62 -6.21 -21.14
CA PRO A 230 -5.96 -6.40 -21.69
C PRO A 230 -6.96 -7.02 -20.70
N ASN A 231 -6.47 -7.83 -19.74
CA ASN A 231 -7.31 -8.49 -18.74
C ASN A 231 -7.71 -7.57 -17.56
N GLU A 232 -7.20 -6.35 -17.52
CA GLU A 232 -7.52 -5.37 -16.48
C GLU A 232 -8.61 -4.40 -16.94
N PHE A 233 -9.80 -4.94 -17.25
CA PHE A 233 -10.92 -4.18 -17.81
C PHE A 233 -11.35 -2.95 -16.97
N TRP A 234 -10.99 -2.90 -15.68
CA TRP A 234 -11.17 -1.74 -14.80
C TRP A 234 -10.19 -0.56 -15.07
N LYS A 235 -9.33 -0.66 -16.09
CA LYS A 235 -8.38 0.37 -16.55
C LYS A 235 -8.72 0.96 -17.93
N THR A 236 -9.78 0.48 -18.60
CA THR A 236 -10.17 0.93 -19.95
C THR A 236 -10.39 2.44 -20.06
N GLN A 237 -10.88 3.04 -18.98
CA GLN A 237 -11.20 4.46 -18.87
C GLN A 237 -9.98 5.41 -18.91
N VAL A 238 -8.77 4.88 -19.03
CA VAL A 238 -7.54 5.68 -19.15
C VAL A 238 -7.34 6.21 -20.57
N ALA A 239 -7.99 5.60 -21.57
CA ALA A 239 -7.98 6.09 -22.95
C ALA A 239 -8.96 7.24 -23.19
N ASP A 240 -9.88 7.48 -22.25
CA ASP A 240 -10.87 8.56 -22.33
C ASP A 240 -10.26 9.92 -21.97
N PRO A 241 -10.83 11.04 -22.45
CA PRO A 241 -10.46 12.37 -21.98
C PRO A 241 -10.52 12.50 -20.45
N LEU A 242 -9.71 13.42 -19.91
CA LEU A 242 -9.71 13.70 -18.47
C LEU A 242 -11.10 14.14 -18.01
N ASP A 243 -11.63 13.40 -17.04
CA ASP A 243 -13.02 13.48 -16.61
C ASP A 243 -13.12 14.12 -15.21
N LEU A 244 -13.62 15.35 -15.16
CA LEU A 244 -13.82 16.13 -13.94
C LEU A 244 -14.87 15.50 -13.01
N ASP A 245 -15.83 14.72 -13.54
CA ASP A 245 -16.91 14.11 -12.75
C ASP A 245 -16.40 12.99 -11.82
N ARG A 246 -15.14 12.58 -12.00
CA ARG A 246 -14.46 11.59 -11.15
C ARG A 246 -13.81 12.19 -9.91
N LEU A 247 -13.80 13.51 -9.79
CA LEU A 247 -13.28 14.18 -8.61
C LEU A 247 -14.32 14.20 -7.49
N TYR A 248 -13.89 13.79 -6.30
CA TYR A 248 -14.68 13.86 -5.07
C TYR A 248 -16.03 13.13 -5.19
N VAL A 249 -16.04 11.98 -5.88
CA VAL A 249 -17.22 11.11 -6.01
C VAL A 249 -17.76 10.74 -4.63
N TRP A 250 -16.91 10.64 -3.62
CA TRP A 250 -17.31 10.36 -2.24
C TRP A 250 -18.30 11.39 -1.71
N LYS A 251 -18.25 12.65 -2.16
CA LYS A 251 -19.20 13.68 -1.71
C LYS A 251 -20.64 13.38 -2.14
N ARG A 252 -20.82 12.70 -3.28
CA ARG A 252 -22.15 12.37 -3.82
C ARG A 252 -22.57 10.93 -3.53
N GLU A 253 -21.63 9.98 -3.48
CA GLU A 253 -21.94 8.54 -3.39
C GLU A 253 -21.63 7.90 -2.03
N LEU A 254 -20.80 8.51 -1.18
CA LEU A 254 -20.46 7.91 0.11
C LEU A 254 -21.70 7.96 1.03
N PRO A 255 -22.17 6.82 1.57
CA PRO A 255 -23.26 6.83 2.54
C PRO A 255 -22.92 7.72 3.73
N LYS A 256 -23.87 8.57 4.15
CA LYS A 256 -23.65 9.57 5.22
C LYS A 256 -23.11 8.96 6.51
N GLN A 257 -23.53 7.74 6.83
CA GLN A 257 -23.09 6.98 8.02
C GLN A 257 -21.60 6.61 7.95
N LEU A 258 -21.04 6.46 6.75
CA LEU A 258 -19.64 6.10 6.53
C LEU A 258 -18.71 7.31 6.44
N LEU A 259 -19.23 8.54 6.36
CA LEU A 259 -18.40 9.73 6.25
C LEU A 259 -17.40 9.88 7.41
N LYS A 260 -17.85 9.80 8.66
CA LYS A 260 -16.95 9.92 9.82
C LYS A 260 -15.99 8.73 9.94
N PRO A 261 -16.45 7.46 9.90
CA PRO A 261 -15.54 6.31 10.00
C PRO A 261 -14.45 6.30 8.92
N THR A 262 -14.81 6.55 7.66
CA THR A 262 -13.83 6.54 6.56
C THR A 262 -12.85 7.71 6.64
N THR A 263 -13.32 8.88 7.08
CA THR A 263 -12.45 10.04 7.31
C THR A 263 -11.46 9.76 8.45
N TYR A 264 -11.92 9.15 9.54
CA TYR A 264 -11.06 8.83 10.68
C TYR A 264 -10.08 7.69 10.38
N ALA A 265 -10.51 6.66 9.65
CA ALA A 265 -9.66 5.54 9.25
C ALA A 265 -8.44 5.95 8.41
N CYS A 266 -8.53 7.09 7.69
CA CYS A 266 -7.45 7.65 6.88
C CYS A 266 -7.01 9.04 7.38
N GLN A 267 -7.25 9.36 8.65
CA GLN A 267 -7.09 10.71 9.20
C GLN A 267 -5.71 11.28 8.93
N TYR A 268 -4.67 10.47 9.13
CA TYR A 268 -3.28 10.90 8.94
C TYR A 268 -3.04 11.40 7.51
N GLY A 269 -3.48 10.66 6.49
CA GLY A 269 -3.38 11.08 5.09
C GLY A 269 -4.28 12.26 4.74
N ILE A 270 -5.49 12.33 5.32
CA ILE A 270 -6.43 13.43 5.11
C ILE A 270 -5.86 14.74 5.62
N GLU A 271 -5.32 14.76 6.84
CA GLU A 271 -4.69 15.92 7.46
C GLU A 271 -3.44 16.35 6.69
N THR A 272 -2.56 15.38 6.39
CA THR A 272 -1.28 15.63 5.70
C THR A 272 -1.46 16.35 4.37
N PHE A 273 -2.50 16.03 3.61
CA PHE A 273 -2.75 16.61 2.29
C PHE A 273 -3.95 17.55 2.25
N GLN A 274 -4.42 17.99 3.42
CA GLN A 274 -5.47 19.00 3.56
C GLN A 274 -6.75 18.63 2.79
N TYR A 275 -7.11 17.34 2.82
CA TYR A 275 -8.42 16.91 2.36
C TYR A 275 -9.50 17.31 3.38
N GLU A 276 -10.75 17.41 2.92
CA GLU A 276 -11.87 17.81 3.77
C GLU A 276 -12.05 16.85 4.94
N GLN A 277 -12.06 17.38 6.16
CA GLN A 277 -12.22 16.62 7.40
C GLN A 277 -13.70 16.47 7.78
N ALA A 278 -13.98 15.58 8.74
CA ALA A 278 -15.27 15.43 9.37
C ALA A 278 -15.12 15.69 10.88
N SER A 279 -16.18 16.16 11.53
CA SER A 279 -16.19 16.28 12.99
C SER A 279 -15.79 14.94 13.65
N PRO A 280 -14.99 14.95 14.73
CA PRO A 280 -14.60 13.72 15.40
C PRO A 280 -15.82 12.89 15.82
N PRO A 281 -15.71 11.55 15.83
CA PRO A 281 -16.77 10.70 16.35
C PRO A 281 -16.97 10.99 17.84
N LYS A 282 -18.23 10.93 18.32
CA LYS A 282 -18.55 11.15 19.74
C LYS A 282 -17.99 10.04 20.65
N SER A 283 -17.69 8.87 20.09
CA SER A 283 -17.10 7.73 20.79
C SER A 283 -16.44 6.80 19.76
N LEU A 284 -15.30 6.20 20.10
CA LEU A 284 -14.64 5.15 19.33
C LEU A 284 -14.95 3.78 19.94
N TYR A 285 -15.37 2.84 19.10
CA TYR A 285 -15.63 1.46 19.48
C TYR A 285 -14.69 0.56 18.68
N PHE A 286 -14.03 -0.39 19.33
CA PHE A 286 -13.18 -1.37 18.69
C PHE A 286 -13.90 -2.73 18.69
N LEU A 287 -14.01 -3.35 17.51
CA LEU A 287 -14.53 -4.70 17.38
C LEU A 287 -13.38 -5.69 17.37
N TYR A 288 -13.38 -6.64 18.32
CA TYR A 288 -12.42 -7.74 18.35
C TYR A 288 -13.12 -9.04 17.92
N CYS A 289 -12.54 -9.72 16.93
CA CYS A 289 -12.85 -11.12 16.66
C CYS A 289 -11.98 -11.97 17.59
N LEU A 290 -12.61 -12.65 18.56
CA LEU A 290 -11.92 -13.57 19.44
C LEU A 290 -12.16 -15.00 18.96
N ASP A 291 -11.07 -15.76 18.86
CA ASP A 291 -11.11 -17.16 18.45
C ASP A 291 -11.96 -18.01 19.44
N ARG A 292 -12.60 -19.06 18.92
CA ARG A 292 -13.49 -19.92 19.71
C ARG A 292 -12.75 -20.61 20.87
N ASP A 293 -11.56 -21.15 20.62
CA ASP A 293 -10.78 -21.86 21.64
C ASP A 293 -10.32 -20.88 22.73
N PHE A 294 -10.06 -19.62 22.36
CA PHE A 294 -9.79 -18.56 23.32
C PHE A 294 -10.99 -18.30 24.25
N ILE A 295 -12.20 -18.25 23.71
CA ILE A 295 -13.41 -18.00 24.50
C ILE A 295 -13.65 -19.16 25.45
N GLU A 296 -13.60 -20.41 24.96
CA GLU A 296 -13.82 -21.60 25.77
C GLU A 296 -12.78 -21.71 26.91
N MET A 297 -11.51 -21.35 26.68
CA MET A 297 -10.47 -21.35 27.72
C MET A 297 -10.60 -20.23 28.76
N ASN A 298 -11.31 -19.14 28.46
CA ASN A 298 -11.33 -17.93 29.29
C ASN A 298 -12.76 -17.51 29.68
N GLU A 299 -13.76 -18.34 29.41
CA GLU A 299 -15.19 -18.07 29.59
C GLU A 299 -15.52 -17.64 31.02
N ALA A 300 -14.99 -18.34 32.02
CA ALA A 300 -15.23 -18.03 33.43
C ALA A 300 -14.74 -16.63 33.83
N SER A 301 -13.55 -16.23 33.36
CA SER A 301 -13.00 -14.90 33.64
C SER A 301 -13.72 -13.79 32.88
N ILE A 302 -14.20 -14.09 31.66
CA ILE A 302 -15.03 -13.17 30.88
C ILE A 302 -16.37 -12.93 31.61
N ILE A 303 -17.01 -13.99 32.11
CA ILE A 303 -18.27 -13.92 32.86
C ILE A 303 -18.08 -13.19 34.22
N GLU A 304 -17.04 -13.51 34.98
CA GLU A 304 -16.72 -12.83 36.25
C GLU A 304 -16.47 -11.33 36.07
N SER A 305 -15.77 -10.94 34.99
CA SER A 305 -15.51 -9.53 34.69
C SER A 305 -16.79 -8.75 34.35
N SER A 306 -17.79 -9.41 33.77
CA SER A 306 -19.09 -8.81 33.44
C SER A 306 -20.01 -8.64 34.66
N ASN A 307 -19.90 -9.55 35.65
CA ASN A 307 -20.74 -9.53 36.85
C ASN A 307 -20.21 -8.62 37.96
N ASN A 308 -18.92 -8.32 37.99
CA ASN A 308 -18.29 -7.51 39.05
C ASN A 308 -18.42 -5.98 38.86
N GLY A 309 -19.35 -5.50 38.03
CA GLY A 309 -19.67 -4.07 37.93
C GLY A 309 -18.54 -3.17 37.44
N MET A 310 -17.48 -3.74 36.85
CA MET A 310 -16.48 -2.96 36.13
C MET A 310 -17.13 -2.44 34.84
N GLU A 311 -17.56 -1.17 34.83
CA GLU A 311 -18.20 -0.45 33.71
C GLU A 311 -17.38 -0.42 32.39
N PHE A 312 -16.24 -1.12 32.32
CA PHE A 312 -15.24 -0.98 31.27
C PHE A 312 -15.46 -1.91 30.07
N ILE A 313 -16.33 -2.92 30.16
CA ILE A 313 -16.70 -3.78 29.03
C ILE A 313 -18.19 -4.06 29.10
N GLN A 314 -18.99 -3.23 28.45
CA GLN A 314 -20.39 -3.56 28.20
C GLN A 314 -20.43 -4.65 27.12
N VAL A 315 -20.38 -5.92 27.54
CA VAL A 315 -20.64 -7.05 26.64
C VAL A 315 -22.14 -7.06 26.34
N GLN A 316 -22.57 -6.18 25.45
CA GLN A 316 -23.91 -6.31 24.89
C GLN A 316 -23.88 -7.49 23.92
N LYS A 317 -24.71 -8.51 24.21
CA LYS A 317 -25.02 -9.54 23.23
C LYS A 317 -25.84 -8.86 22.13
N ILE A 318 -25.16 -8.28 21.14
CA ILE A 318 -25.83 -7.66 20.01
C ILE A 318 -26.52 -8.81 19.27
N LYS A 319 -27.85 -8.84 19.35
CA LYS A 319 -28.65 -9.59 18.40
C LYS A 319 -28.37 -8.91 17.07
N VAL A 320 -27.51 -9.51 16.25
CA VAL A 320 -27.16 -9.01 14.93
C VAL A 320 -28.47 -8.84 14.18
N LEU A 321 -28.93 -7.59 14.06
CA LEU A 321 -30.14 -7.26 13.33
C LEU A 321 -29.79 -7.40 11.85
N GLU A 322 -30.10 -8.60 11.37
CA GLU A 322 -30.27 -9.03 9.97
C GLU A 322 -29.09 -8.81 9.00
N HIS A 323 -28.53 -9.95 8.59
CA HIS A 323 -27.77 -10.21 7.38
C HIS A 323 -26.41 -9.49 7.19
N THR A 324 -25.43 -9.92 7.98
CA THR A 324 -24.06 -10.11 7.45
C THR A 324 -23.53 -11.44 7.96
N ASP A 325 -23.36 -12.39 7.05
CA ASP A 325 -22.76 -13.69 7.31
C ASP A 325 -21.24 -13.50 7.53
N LEU A 326 -20.88 -12.96 8.70
CA LEU A 326 -19.52 -12.96 9.21
C LEU A 326 -19.31 -14.34 9.79
N GLY A 327 -18.80 -15.27 8.96
CA GLY A 327 -18.67 -16.69 9.27
C GLY A 327 -18.19 -17.01 10.68
N ALA A 328 -18.61 -18.18 11.19
CA ALA A 328 -18.47 -18.70 12.55
C ALA A 328 -17.34 -18.08 13.40
N GLY A 329 -17.66 -16.97 14.08
CA GLY A 329 -16.78 -16.30 15.05
C GLY A 329 -17.63 -15.48 16.02
N THR A 330 -17.18 -15.37 17.28
CA THR A 330 -17.86 -14.55 18.30
C THR A 330 -17.14 -13.21 18.41
N PHE A 331 -17.89 -12.12 18.30
CA PHE A 331 -17.34 -10.76 18.24
C PHE A 331 -17.64 -9.98 19.53
N PHE A 332 -16.69 -9.17 19.97
CA PHE A 332 -16.81 -8.31 21.15
C PHE A 332 -16.66 -6.84 20.76
N VAL A 333 -17.55 -5.97 21.25
CA VAL A 333 -17.48 -4.52 21.09
C VAL A 333 -16.94 -3.92 22.38
N CYS A 334 -15.79 -3.25 22.31
CA CYS A 334 -15.21 -2.53 23.45
C CYS A 334 -15.27 -1.02 23.20
N LYS A 335 -15.85 -0.26 24.13
CA LYS A 335 -15.78 1.21 24.15
C LYS A 335 -14.56 1.62 24.98
N LEU A 336 -13.66 2.42 24.42
CA LEU A 336 -12.65 3.07 25.27
C LEU A 336 -13.29 4.28 25.97
N PRO A 337 -13.12 4.45 27.29
CA PRO A 337 -13.61 5.63 27.99
C PRO A 337 -12.84 6.88 27.57
N ASP A 338 -13.38 8.07 27.84
CA ASP A 338 -12.66 9.34 27.71
C ASP A 338 -11.47 9.33 28.69
N LEU A 339 -10.24 9.49 28.19
CA LEU A 339 -9.00 9.20 28.94
C LEU A 339 -8.37 10.48 29.52
N GLU A 340 -8.04 10.48 30.81
CA GLU A 340 -7.23 11.52 31.47
C GLU A 340 -5.72 11.40 31.14
N ASP A 341 -5.02 12.54 31.10
CA ASP A 341 -3.69 12.75 30.52
C ASP A 341 -2.56 11.87 31.12
N GLU A 342 -2.60 11.58 32.42
CA GLU A 342 -1.54 10.81 33.10
C GLU A 342 -1.56 9.31 32.74
N PHE A 343 -2.75 8.77 32.40
CA PHE A 343 -2.90 7.40 31.91
C PHE A 343 -2.59 7.32 30.42
N LEU A 344 -2.87 8.39 29.67
CA LEU A 344 -2.49 8.54 28.27
C LEU A 344 -0.97 8.47 28.11
N GLU A 345 -0.17 9.11 28.97
CA GLU A 345 1.30 9.01 28.93
C GLU A 345 1.82 7.58 29.19
N LYS A 346 1.21 6.85 30.12
CA LYS A 346 1.61 5.45 30.42
C LYS A 346 1.22 4.49 29.30
N VAL A 347 0.03 4.66 28.72
CA VAL A 347 -0.45 3.89 27.56
C VAL A 347 0.34 4.25 26.30
N LEU A 348 0.68 5.53 26.08
CA LEU A 348 1.52 5.99 24.97
C LEU A 348 2.97 5.54 25.13
N SER A 349 3.50 5.46 26.36
CA SER A 349 4.82 4.87 26.64
C SER A 349 4.84 3.37 26.34
N LEU A 350 3.79 2.65 26.74
CA LEU A 350 3.62 1.22 26.43
C LEU A 350 3.38 0.98 24.93
N LEU A 351 2.62 1.82 24.24
CA LEU A 351 2.40 1.76 22.79
C LEU A 351 3.67 2.15 22.02
N LYS A 352 4.45 3.14 22.48
CA LYS A 352 5.76 3.48 21.90
C LYS A 352 6.75 2.32 22.05
N PHE A 353 6.72 1.62 23.20
CA PHE A 353 7.49 0.40 23.41
C PHE A 353 7.00 -0.77 22.54
N PHE A 354 5.68 -0.90 22.37
CA PHE A 354 5.04 -1.88 21.49
C PHE A 354 5.41 -1.65 20.02
N LEU A 355 5.38 -0.40 19.56
CA LEU A 355 5.84 0.02 18.23
C LEU A 355 7.35 -0.17 18.06
N TYR A 356 8.17 0.12 19.08
CA TYR A 356 9.62 -0.12 19.06
C TYR A 356 9.95 -1.62 18.91
N LEU A 357 9.24 -2.51 19.61
CA LEU A 357 9.39 -3.96 19.48
C LEU A 357 8.86 -4.50 18.14
N LEU A 358 7.74 -3.95 17.65
CA LEU A 358 7.16 -4.29 16.34
C LEU A 358 8.11 -3.90 15.19
N ILE A 359 8.68 -2.68 15.24
CA ILE A 359 9.62 -2.15 14.24
C ILE A 359 10.92 -2.97 14.21
N ASN A 360 11.44 -3.39 15.37
CA ASN A 360 12.67 -4.18 15.44
C ASN A 360 12.45 -5.65 15.03
N ARG A 361 11.28 -6.23 15.32
CA ARG A 361 10.90 -7.58 14.87
C ARG A 361 10.62 -7.63 13.36
N MET A 362 10.04 -6.58 12.78
CA MET A 362 9.88 -6.46 11.33
C MET A 362 11.21 -6.22 10.57
N ARG A 363 12.27 -5.78 11.25
CA ARG A 363 13.62 -5.56 10.68
C ARG A 363 14.58 -6.74 10.84
N GLY A 364 14.12 -7.88 11.35
CA GLY A 364 14.91 -9.12 11.41
C GLY A 364 16.13 -9.13 12.34
N HIS A 365 16.31 -8.11 13.19
CA HIS A 365 17.41 -8.08 14.15
C HIS A 365 17.02 -8.89 15.40
N SER A 366 17.86 -9.85 15.78
CA SER A 366 17.84 -10.40 17.14
C SER A 366 18.41 -9.33 18.07
N ILE A 367 17.56 -8.59 18.78
CA ILE A 367 18.03 -7.65 19.79
C ILE A 367 18.14 -8.43 21.11
N ALA A 368 19.38 -8.68 21.53
CA ALA A 368 19.66 -8.84 22.95
C ALA A 368 19.26 -7.53 23.64
N CYS A 369 18.24 -7.61 24.52
CA CYS A 369 17.78 -6.47 25.32
C CYS A 369 18.98 -5.86 26.08
N PRO A 370 19.22 -4.54 26.00
CA PRO A 370 20.06 -3.86 26.98
C PRO A 370 19.46 -4.07 28.37
N GLU A 371 20.31 -4.36 29.35
CA GLU A 371 19.92 -4.90 30.67
C GLU A 371 19.07 -3.97 31.55
N ASP A 372 18.84 -2.73 31.12
CA ASP A 372 18.00 -1.78 31.84
C ASP A 372 16.68 -1.55 31.10
N TYR A 373 15.67 -2.39 31.34
CA TYR A 373 14.30 -1.98 31.75
C TYR A 373 13.31 -3.16 31.86
N LEU A 374 12.48 -3.06 32.90
CA LEU A 374 11.26 -3.80 33.26
C LEU A 374 11.25 -5.32 33.08
N ASP A 375 11.70 -6.04 34.12
CA ASP A 375 11.29 -7.43 34.34
C ASP A 375 9.77 -7.46 34.54
N LEU A 376 9.03 -7.88 33.52
CA LEU A 376 7.59 -8.07 33.59
C LEU A 376 7.22 -9.03 34.72
N ARG A 377 8.09 -9.90 35.25
CA ARG A 377 7.80 -10.69 36.46
C ARG A 377 7.80 -9.86 37.75
N LYS A 378 8.52 -8.72 37.75
CA LYS A 378 8.65 -7.80 38.89
C LYS A 378 7.78 -6.54 38.78
N ALA A 379 7.03 -6.36 37.69
CA ALA A 379 5.98 -5.34 37.58
C ALA A 379 4.85 -5.63 38.59
N LYS A 380 5.04 -5.21 39.85
CA LYS A 380 4.01 -5.27 40.89
C LYS A 380 2.84 -4.37 40.47
N GLY A 381 1.65 -4.96 40.34
CA GLY A 381 0.42 -4.26 39.99
C GLY A 381 -0.20 -4.64 38.64
N LEU A 382 0.53 -5.33 37.76
CA LEU A 382 -0.04 -5.89 36.52
C LEU A 382 -0.39 -7.36 36.73
N SER A 383 -1.69 -7.67 36.68
CA SER A 383 -2.18 -9.05 36.81
C SER A 383 -1.73 -9.92 35.63
N ASN A 384 -1.61 -11.23 35.86
CA ASN A 384 -1.25 -12.20 34.82
C ASN A 384 -2.21 -12.17 33.62
N PHE A 385 -3.46 -11.76 33.84
CA PHE A 385 -4.46 -11.52 32.81
C PHE A 385 -3.98 -10.50 31.77
N TRP A 386 -3.49 -9.33 32.21
CA TRP A 386 -3.00 -8.29 31.29
C TRP A 386 -1.73 -8.72 30.55
N ARG A 387 -0.84 -9.46 31.22
CA ARG A 387 0.37 -10.00 30.57
C ARG A 387 0.03 -10.98 29.44
N ILE A 388 -0.95 -11.86 29.64
CA ILE A 388 -1.41 -12.83 28.65
C ILE A 388 -2.24 -12.16 27.55
N PHE A 389 -3.06 -11.15 27.91
CA PHE A 389 -3.82 -10.33 26.97
C PHE A 389 -2.91 -9.60 25.99
N PHE A 390 -1.85 -8.93 26.46
CA PHE A 390 -0.87 -8.27 25.61
C PHE A 390 -0.04 -9.26 24.76
N LEU A 391 0.30 -10.43 25.29
CA LEU A 391 0.97 -11.50 24.54
C LEU A 391 0.10 -12.11 23.42
N LYS A 392 -1.23 -12.03 23.53
CA LYS A 392 -2.18 -12.57 22.54
C LYS A 392 -2.64 -11.55 21.50
N ILE A 393 -2.74 -10.26 21.85
CA ILE A 393 -2.92 -9.17 20.86
C ILE A 393 -1.75 -9.14 19.85
N LEU A 394 -0.54 -9.52 20.28
CA LEU A 394 0.63 -9.70 19.41
C LEU A 394 0.49 -10.83 18.37
N GLY A 395 -0.57 -11.66 18.41
CA GLY A 395 -0.76 -12.81 17.54
C GLY A 395 -2.07 -12.85 16.74
N SER A 396 -3.03 -11.94 16.95
CA SER A 396 -4.29 -11.93 16.20
C SER A 396 -4.27 -10.91 15.06
N LYS A 397 -4.76 -11.33 13.89
CA LYS A 397 -4.99 -10.46 12.73
C LYS A 397 -6.06 -9.44 13.10
N ALA A 398 -5.64 -8.21 13.43
CA ALA A 398 -6.56 -7.10 13.65
C ALA A 398 -7.30 -6.79 12.34
N ALA A 399 -8.59 -7.03 12.30
CA ALA A 399 -9.49 -6.43 11.33
C ALA A 399 -10.19 -5.28 12.06
N SER A 400 -9.76 -4.05 11.80
CA SER A 400 -10.48 -2.86 12.24
C SER A 400 -11.75 -2.70 11.40
N ILE A 401 -12.91 -2.64 12.05
CA ILE A 401 -14.13 -2.05 11.49
C ILE A 401 -14.28 -0.70 12.15
#